data_AF-A0A4Y9Z6E2-F1
#
_entry.id   AF-A0A4Y9Z6E2-F1
#
_cell.length_a   1.000
_cell.length_b   1.000
_cell.length_c   1.000
_cell.angle_alpha   90.00
_cell.angle_beta   90.00
_cell.angle_gamma   90.00
#
_symmetry.space_group_name_H-M   'P 1'
#
loop_
_entity.id
_entity.type
_entity.pdbx_description
1 polymer ?
#
loop_
_entity_poly.entity_id
_entity_poly.type
_entity_poly.pdbx_seq_one_letter_code
_entity_poly.pdbx_strand_id
1 'polypeptide(L)'
;MSQLQELARRLTSAGYALHPEGTATYTLNTDDGSVVLMHWTGDSVGSEELITTSARAGSTAAYIPTPDGGIVACITDSSTVAVLHYDEDEEEWVEADGLPQCEVDPNGQLVACLDSTASVVVAFQNDAGDLICLQESDEDESWTTTEIQGARKPAAGTPLSIRIDFDSLALQVFYIAESDGAVHGATRLHGATLWEDTVVLPTGGSESLKRLLVMNGPNGAADYMAYALTSADNVVQLTAGEAVNDLGHVGKDGVLVPSTTAECCMHIFGLVINLNFSLTLGVESKKRRFFR
;
A
#
# COMPACT_ATOMS: atom_id res chain seq x y z
N MET A 1 5.21 16.47 15.71
CA MET A 1 3.91 15.75 15.65
C MET A 1 4.06 14.37 16.28
N SER A 2 3.03 13.79 16.91
CA SER A 2 3.13 12.44 17.46
C SER A 2 3.15 11.40 16.33
N GLN A 3 3.98 10.37 16.45
CA GLN A 3 4.09 9.28 15.47
C GLN A 3 2.77 8.54 15.27
N LEU A 4 1.94 8.50 16.32
CA LEU A 4 0.63 7.89 16.28
C LEU A 4 -0.35 8.64 15.36
N GLN A 5 -0.24 9.97 15.29
CA GLN A 5 -1.05 10.77 14.37
C GLN A 5 -0.63 10.53 12.90
N GLU A 6 0.66 10.31 12.66
CA GLU A 6 1.15 9.94 11.33
C GLU A 6 0.67 8.56 10.91
N LEU A 7 0.71 7.58 11.82
CA LEU A 7 0.14 6.26 11.60
C LEU A 7 -1.35 6.34 11.28
N ALA A 8 -2.12 7.06 12.08
CA ALA A 8 -3.55 7.25 11.86
C ALA A 8 -3.83 7.83 10.47
N ARG A 9 -3.09 8.87 10.08
CA ARG A 9 -3.22 9.47 8.75
C ARG A 9 -2.95 8.50 7.61
N ARG A 10 -1.91 7.66 7.72
CA ARG A 10 -1.62 6.62 6.71
C ARG A 10 -2.72 5.58 6.62
N LEU A 11 -3.33 5.24 7.75
CA LEU A 11 -4.42 4.28 7.84
C LEU A 11 -5.76 4.87 7.38
N THR A 12 -5.97 6.19 7.44
CA THR A 12 -7.22 6.81 6.97
C THR A 12 -7.17 7.28 5.52
N SER A 13 -5.99 7.47 4.95
CA SER A 13 -5.86 7.87 3.55
C SER A 13 -6.21 6.74 2.58
N ALA A 14 -6.48 7.09 1.32
CA ALA A 14 -6.66 6.10 0.25
C ALA A 14 -5.34 5.37 -0.06
N GLY A 15 -4.23 6.10 0.06
CA GLY A 15 -2.86 5.62 -0.10
C GLY A 15 -1.88 6.55 0.57
N TYR A 16 -0.63 6.11 0.73
CA TYR A 16 0.45 6.96 1.22
C TYR A 16 1.78 6.54 0.60
N ALA A 17 2.71 7.50 0.54
CA ALA A 17 4.10 7.24 0.19
C ALA A 17 5.01 8.17 1.00
N LEU A 18 6.24 7.75 1.24
CA LEU A 18 7.24 8.64 1.82
C LEU A 18 7.91 9.46 0.72
N HIS A 19 8.21 10.72 1.02
CA HIS A 19 9.10 11.49 0.17
C HIS A 19 10.45 10.78 0.08
N PRO A 20 11.10 10.73 -1.10
CA PRO A 20 12.39 10.09 -1.28
C PRO A 20 13.47 10.48 -0.27
N GLU A 21 13.48 11.75 0.13
CA GLU A 21 14.43 12.30 1.09
C GLU A 21 13.97 12.14 2.56
N GLY A 22 12.82 11.52 2.80
CA GLY A 22 12.23 11.35 4.13
C GLY A 22 11.76 12.65 4.79
N THR A 23 11.67 13.74 4.02
CA THR A 23 11.34 15.09 4.48
C THR A 23 9.84 15.35 4.60
N ALA A 24 9.02 14.52 3.94
CA ALA A 24 7.58 14.67 3.88
C ALA A 24 6.88 13.33 3.63
N THR A 25 5.55 13.34 3.71
CA THR A 25 4.70 12.19 3.37
C THR A 25 3.70 12.64 2.31
N TYR A 26 3.54 11.83 1.27
CA TYR A 26 2.46 11.94 0.31
C TYR A 26 1.27 11.12 0.79
N THR A 27 0.07 11.67 0.68
CA THR A 27 -1.18 10.96 0.96
C THR A 27 -2.12 11.13 -0.22
N LEU A 28 -2.80 10.06 -0.59
CA LEU A 28 -3.88 10.10 -1.58
C LEU A 28 -5.23 10.17 -0.88
N ASN A 29 -6.15 10.94 -1.45
CA ASN A 29 -7.57 10.89 -1.13
C ASN A 29 -8.39 10.50 -2.35
N THR A 30 -9.46 9.75 -2.14
CA THR A 30 -10.36 9.22 -3.19
C THR A 30 -11.80 9.68 -2.98
N ASP A 31 -12.01 10.92 -2.55
CA ASP A 31 -13.34 11.47 -2.30
C ASP A 31 -13.99 12.04 -3.57
N ASP A 32 -15.33 12.00 -3.61
CA ASP A 32 -16.16 12.58 -4.67
C ASP A 32 -15.81 12.13 -6.11
N GLY A 33 -15.27 10.92 -6.24
CA GLY A 33 -14.90 10.32 -7.52
C GLY A 33 -13.56 10.80 -8.09
N SER A 34 -12.77 11.54 -7.30
CA SER A 34 -11.45 12.04 -7.71
C SER A 34 -10.33 11.33 -6.98
N VAL A 35 -9.13 11.31 -7.54
CA VAL A 35 -7.89 11.02 -6.80
C VAL A 35 -7.10 12.31 -6.66
N VAL A 36 -6.83 12.72 -5.42
CA VAL A 36 -6.03 13.91 -5.10
C VAL A 36 -4.79 13.49 -4.33
N LEU A 37 -3.63 13.90 -4.83
CA LEU A 37 -2.34 13.75 -4.15
C LEU A 37 -2.10 14.97 -3.28
N MET A 38 -1.89 14.74 -1.99
CA MET A 38 -1.57 15.78 -1.01
C MET A 38 -0.15 15.57 -0.50
N HIS A 39 0.65 16.64 -0.53
CA HIS A 39 1.99 16.66 0.03
C HIS A 39 1.96 17.20 1.46
N TRP A 40 2.29 16.36 2.44
CA TRP A 40 2.27 16.73 3.86
C TRP A 40 3.68 16.94 4.42
N THR A 41 3.98 18.15 4.89
CA THR A 41 5.32 18.57 5.36
C THR A 41 5.53 18.38 6.87
N GLY A 42 4.57 17.76 7.56
CA GLY A 42 4.61 17.52 9.00
C GLY A 42 3.60 18.36 9.75
N ASP A 43 3.52 19.66 9.46
CA ASP A 43 2.64 20.60 10.18
C ASP A 43 1.46 21.13 9.33
N SER A 44 1.55 21.04 8.00
CA SER A 44 0.50 21.48 7.08
C SER A 44 0.51 20.70 5.77
N VAL A 45 -0.59 20.80 5.02
CA VAL A 45 -0.59 20.46 3.58
C VAL A 45 0.26 21.50 2.87
N GLY A 46 1.27 21.05 2.12
CA GLY A 46 2.14 21.87 1.31
C GLY A 46 1.55 22.15 -0.07
N SER A 47 1.15 21.11 -0.78
CA SER A 47 0.52 21.18 -2.10
C SER A 47 -0.53 20.09 -2.26
N GLU A 48 -1.49 20.35 -3.16
CA GLU A 48 -2.51 19.40 -3.58
C GLU A 48 -2.50 19.35 -5.11
N GLU A 49 -2.68 18.15 -5.65
CA GLU A 49 -2.64 17.88 -7.07
C GLU A 49 -3.76 16.91 -7.44
N LEU A 50 -4.55 17.27 -8.45
CA LEU A 50 -5.62 16.43 -8.97
C LEU A 50 -5.03 15.45 -9.98
N ILE A 51 -5.16 14.15 -9.70
CA ILE A 51 -4.63 13.07 -10.55
C ILE A 51 -5.68 12.63 -11.58
N THR A 52 -6.90 12.36 -11.12
CA THR A 52 -8.01 11.94 -11.99
C THR A 52 -9.36 12.28 -11.36
N THR A 53 -10.42 12.31 -12.17
CA THR A 53 -11.83 12.53 -11.77
C THR A 53 -12.74 11.33 -12.04
N SER A 54 -12.14 10.18 -12.34
CA SER A 54 -12.84 8.94 -12.70
C SER A 54 -12.52 7.80 -11.72
N ALA A 55 -12.35 8.12 -10.44
CA ALA A 55 -12.00 7.17 -9.39
C ALA A 55 -13.23 6.66 -8.61
N ARG A 56 -13.14 5.48 -8.02
CA ARG A 56 -14.16 4.96 -7.11
C ARG A 56 -14.07 5.67 -5.77
N ALA A 57 -15.15 6.34 -5.37
CA ALA A 57 -15.21 7.06 -4.11
C ALA A 57 -14.89 6.15 -2.89
N GLY A 58 -13.98 6.60 -2.02
CA GLY A 58 -13.56 5.89 -0.81
C GLY A 58 -12.69 4.64 -1.04
N SER A 59 -12.30 4.36 -2.29
CA SER A 59 -11.42 3.24 -2.60
C SER A 59 -9.98 3.50 -2.15
N THR A 60 -9.17 2.45 -2.10
CA THR A 60 -7.72 2.64 -1.97
C THR A 60 -7.11 3.10 -3.30
N ALA A 61 -5.94 3.72 -3.19
CA ALA A 61 -5.07 4.06 -4.29
C ALA A 61 -3.62 3.95 -3.80
N ALA A 62 -2.66 3.90 -4.71
CA ALA A 62 -1.24 3.86 -4.38
C ALA A 62 -0.49 4.93 -5.16
N TYR A 63 0.48 5.57 -4.51
CA TYR A 63 1.40 6.49 -5.14
C TYR A 63 2.81 5.95 -4.99
N ILE A 64 3.56 5.93 -6.08
CA ILE A 64 4.95 5.52 -6.14
C ILE A 64 5.75 6.72 -6.62
N PRO A 65 6.47 7.42 -5.73
CA PRO A 65 7.36 8.50 -6.13
C PRO A 65 8.46 7.96 -7.04
N THR A 66 8.61 8.56 -8.20
CA THR A 66 9.72 8.30 -9.13
C THR A 66 10.51 9.58 -9.35
N PRO A 67 11.71 9.52 -9.95
CA PRO A 67 12.43 10.73 -10.34
C PRO A 67 11.67 11.61 -11.35
N ASP A 68 10.69 11.04 -12.06
CA ASP A 68 10.03 11.62 -13.23
C ASP A 68 8.56 12.03 -12.93
N GLY A 69 8.24 12.40 -11.69
CA GLY A 69 6.88 12.87 -11.30
C GLY A 69 5.96 11.82 -10.66
N GLY A 70 6.29 10.54 -10.76
CA GLY A 70 5.64 9.45 -10.01
C GLY A 70 4.63 8.63 -10.80
N ILE A 71 4.08 7.61 -10.14
CA ILE A 71 3.11 6.66 -10.69
C ILE A 71 1.96 6.53 -9.70
N VAL A 72 0.73 6.57 -10.19
CA VAL A 72 -0.47 6.33 -9.39
C VAL A 72 -1.19 5.08 -9.87
N ALA A 73 -1.56 4.19 -8.96
CA ALA A 73 -2.53 3.14 -9.24
C ALA A 73 -3.82 3.44 -8.46
N CYS A 74 -4.97 3.39 -9.11
CA CYS A 74 -6.27 3.65 -8.48
C CYS A 74 -7.36 2.72 -9.03
N ILE A 75 -8.49 2.66 -8.32
CA ILE A 75 -9.67 1.94 -8.76
C ILE A 75 -10.60 2.98 -9.40
N THR A 76 -11.03 2.73 -10.64
CA THR A 76 -11.92 3.62 -11.38
C THR A 76 -13.35 3.54 -10.89
N ASP A 77 -14.20 4.50 -11.25
CA ASP A 77 -15.64 4.49 -10.94
C ASP A 77 -16.37 3.24 -11.48
N SER A 78 -15.88 2.63 -12.56
CA SER A 78 -16.32 1.35 -13.11
C SER A 78 -15.78 0.12 -12.37
N SER A 79 -15.07 0.30 -11.26
CA SER A 79 -14.40 -0.77 -10.48
C SER A 79 -13.35 -1.54 -11.27
N THR A 80 -12.58 -0.85 -12.12
CA THR A 80 -11.40 -1.43 -12.80
C THR A 80 -10.11 -0.82 -12.27
N VAL A 81 -8.98 -1.49 -12.45
CA VAL A 81 -7.66 -0.91 -12.16
C VAL A 81 -7.30 0.13 -13.23
N ALA A 82 -6.78 1.28 -12.80
CA ALA A 82 -6.07 2.23 -13.65
C ALA A 82 -4.67 2.48 -13.08
N VAL A 83 -3.69 2.65 -13.96
CA VAL A 83 -2.33 3.06 -13.63
C VAL A 83 -2.04 4.32 -14.44
N LEU A 84 -1.56 5.37 -13.78
CA LEU A 84 -1.25 6.67 -14.38
C LEU A 84 0.21 7.02 -14.14
N HIS A 85 0.84 7.60 -15.16
CA HIS A 85 2.19 8.15 -15.12
C HIS A 85 2.09 9.66 -15.28
N TYR A 86 3.00 10.39 -14.63
CA TYR A 86 3.15 11.81 -14.88
C TYR A 86 3.94 12.01 -16.17
N ASP A 87 3.36 12.73 -17.14
CA ASP A 87 4.04 13.18 -18.35
C ASP A 87 4.64 14.57 -18.09
N GLU A 88 5.98 14.64 -18.04
CA GLU A 88 6.68 15.91 -17.78
C GLU A 88 6.59 16.90 -18.95
N ASP A 89 6.41 16.43 -20.18
CA ASP A 89 6.34 17.28 -21.36
C ASP A 89 4.96 17.94 -21.47
N GLU A 90 3.91 17.22 -21.07
CA GLU A 90 2.52 17.72 -21.07
C GLU A 90 2.10 18.33 -19.72
N GLU A 91 2.86 18.09 -18.65
CA GLU A 91 2.51 18.45 -17.26
C GLU A 91 1.15 17.86 -16.82
N GLU A 92 0.84 16.64 -17.28
CA GLU A 92 -0.44 15.97 -17.07
C GLU A 92 -0.28 14.49 -16.67
N TRP A 93 -1.30 13.93 -16.02
CA TRP A 93 -1.35 12.50 -15.69
C TRP A 93 -1.96 11.71 -16.85
N VAL A 94 -1.23 10.74 -17.38
CA VAL A 94 -1.63 9.90 -18.51
C VAL A 94 -1.78 8.45 -18.08
N GLU A 95 -2.81 7.76 -18.58
CA GLU A 95 -2.98 6.33 -18.31
C GLU A 95 -1.88 5.50 -18.98
N ALA A 96 -1.45 4.43 -18.30
CA ALA A 96 -0.45 3.51 -18.81
C ALA A 96 -0.97 2.79 -20.06
N ASP A 97 -0.16 2.80 -21.12
CA ASP A 97 -0.47 2.11 -22.36
C ASP A 97 -0.50 0.58 -22.17
N GLY A 98 -1.40 -0.09 -22.88
CA GLY A 98 -1.46 -1.56 -22.91
C GLY A 98 -1.95 -2.22 -21.61
N LEU A 99 -2.45 -1.44 -20.66
CA LEU A 99 -3.02 -1.96 -19.41
C LEU A 99 -4.24 -2.86 -19.71
N PRO A 100 -4.26 -4.12 -19.26
CA PRO A 100 -5.44 -4.97 -19.40
C PRO A 100 -6.58 -4.45 -18.52
N GLN A 101 -7.82 -4.60 -18.98
CA GLN A 101 -8.98 -4.30 -18.16
C GLN A 101 -9.08 -5.32 -17.01
N CYS A 102 -8.76 -4.87 -15.80
CA CYS A 102 -8.79 -5.67 -14.59
C CYS A 102 -9.94 -5.25 -13.69
N GLU A 103 -10.97 -6.09 -13.57
CA GLU A 103 -12.10 -5.89 -12.66
C GLU A 103 -11.67 -6.11 -11.20
N VAL A 104 -12.07 -5.19 -10.32
CA VAL A 104 -11.81 -5.21 -8.88
C VAL A 104 -13.13 -5.46 -8.15
N ASP A 105 -13.09 -6.25 -7.08
CA ASP A 105 -14.26 -6.45 -6.21
C ASP A 105 -14.87 -5.09 -5.81
N PRO A 106 -16.22 -4.94 -5.77
CA PRO A 106 -16.87 -3.68 -5.40
C PRO A 106 -16.43 -3.13 -4.03
N ASN A 107 -16.05 -3.98 -3.10
CA ASN A 107 -15.46 -3.63 -1.80
C ASN A 107 -13.95 -3.89 -1.74
N GLY A 108 -13.37 -4.36 -2.84
CA GLY A 108 -11.96 -4.65 -2.98
C GLY A 108 -11.06 -3.44 -2.78
N GLN A 109 -9.81 -3.73 -2.49
CA GLN A 109 -8.75 -2.75 -2.36
C GLN A 109 -7.65 -3.07 -3.38
N LEU A 110 -6.79 -2.10 -3.60
CA LEU A 110 -5.54 -2.25 -4.32
C LEU A 110 -4.40 -1.65 -3.52
N VAL A 111 -3.23 -2.18 -3.75
CA VAL A 111 -1.95 -1.69 -3.26
C VAL A 111 -0.93 -1.82 -4.38
N ALA A 112 0.07 -0.94 -4.40
CA ALA A 112 1.12 -1.00 -5.42
C ALA A 112 2.50 -0.68 -4.84
N CYS A 113 3.54 -1.22 -5.48
CA CYS A 113 4.93 -0.90 -5.22
C CYS A 113 5.76 -1.12 -6.49
N LEU A 114 7.04 -0.74 -6.46
CA LEU A 114 8.02 -1.17 -7.46
C LEU A 114 8.68 -2.45 -6.99
N ASP A 115 8.80 -3.47 -7.83
CA ASP A 115 9.57 -4.68 -7.52
C ASP A 115 11.09 -4.45 -7.51
N SER A 116 11.86 -5.53 -7.31
CA SER A 116 13.32 -5.46 -7.28
C SER A 116 13.96 -5.09 -8.63
N THR A 117 13.23 -5.15 -9.74
CA THR A 117 13.68 -4.67 -11.06
C THR A 117 13.18 -3.27 -11.39
N ALA A 118 12.50 -2.62 -10.44
CA ALA A 118 11.83 -1.34 -10.59
C ALA A 118 10.60 -1.37 -11.50
N SER A 119 9.99 -2.55 -11.68
CA SER A 119 8.73 -2.70 -12.41
C SER A 119 7.55 -2.39 -11.51
N VAL A 120 6.49 -1.79 -12.06
CA VAL A 120 5.26 -1.55 -11.31
C VAL A 120 4.55 -2.87 -11.02
N VAL A 121 4.20 -3.07 -9.75
CA VAL A 121 3.37 -4.18 -9.31
C VAL A 121 2.15 -3.63 -8.57
N VAL A 122 0.96 -4.05 -9.01
CA VAL A 122 -0.32 -3.76 -8.38
C VAL A 122 -0.95 -5.07 -7.93
N ALA A 123 -1.32 -5.16 -6.65
CA ALA A 123 -2.06 -6.29 -6.09
C ALA A 123 -3.46 -5.84 -5.67
N PHE A 124 -4.47 -6.63 -6.01
CA PHE A 124 -5.88 -6.34 -5.73
C PHE A 124 -6.70 -7.62 -5.62
N GLN A 125 -7.94 -7.52 -5.12
CA GLN A 125 -8.92 -8.61 -5.15
C GLN A 125 -9.87 -8.40 -6.32
N ASN A 126 -10.02 -9.39 -7.21
CA ASN A 126 -10.96 -9.32 -8.32
C ASN A 126 -12.41 -9.62 -7.89
N ASP A 127 -13.37 -9.47 -8.80
CA ASP A 127 -14.80 -9.74 -8.58
C ASP A 127 -15.15 -11.20 -8.23
N ALA A 128 -14.27 -12.15 -8.58
CA ALA A 128 -14.34 -13.55 -8.14
C ALA A 128 -13.83 -13.76 -6.70
N GLY A 129 -13.29 -12.72 -6.08
CA GLY A 129 -12.75 -12.73 -4.72
C GLY A 129 -11.33 -13.31 -4.61
N ASP A 130 -10.61 -13.46 -5.72
CA ASP A 130 -9.24 -13.98 -5.79
C ASP A 130 -8.23 -12.83 -5.77
N LEU A 131 -7.03 -13.08 -5.21
CA LEU A 131 -5.94 -12.09 -5.27
C LEU A 131 -5.23 -12.15 -6.61
N ILE A 132 -5.13 -11.00 -7.24
CA ILE A 132 -4.50 -10.80 -8.53
C ILE A 132 -3.28 -9.89 -8.36
N CYS A 133 -2.21 -10.25 -9.06
CA CYS A 133 -1.00 -9.45 -9.24
C CYS A 133 -0.95 -9.01 -10.72
N LEU A 134 -1.08 -7.71 -10.94
CA LEU A 134 -0.83 -7.04 -12.21
C LEU A 134 0.59 -6.48 -12.18
N GLN A 135 1.39 -6.80 -13.19
CA GLN A 135 2.80 -6.45 -13.22
C GLN A 135 3.20 -5.96 -14.61
N GLU A 136 3.88 -4.82 -14.62
CA GLU A 136 4.58 -4.29 -15.79
C GLU A 136 5.86 -5.08 -16.04
N SER A 137 6.19 -5.34 -17.29
CA SER A 137 7.42 -5.98 -17.74
C SER A 137 8.56 -4.96 -17.82
N ASP A 138 9.72 -5.30 -17.27
CA ASP A 138 10.94 -4.49 -17.39
C ASP A 138 11.64 -4.60 -18.75
N GLU A 139 11.19 -5.48 -19.65
CA GLU A 139 11.80 -5.64 -20.97
C GLU A 139 11.11 -4.83 -22.05
N ASP A 140 9.78 -4.77 -22.00
CA ASP A 140 8.95 -4.28 -23.11
C ASP A 140 7.72 -3.45 -22.68
N GLU A 141 7.64 -3.08 -21.40
CA GLU A 141 6.55 -2.25 -20.84
C GLU A 141 5.15 -2.90 -21.04
N SER A 142 5.12 -4.20 -21.34
CA SER A 142 3.89 -4.97 -21.44
C SER A 142 3.35 -5.31 -20.05
N TRP A 143 2.03 -5.42 -19.94
CA TRP A 143 1.37 -5.75 -18.70
C TRP A 143 0.96 -7.20 -18.66
N THR A 144 1.21 -7.85 -17.52
CA THR A 144 0.79 -9.23 -17.26
C THR A 144 -0.07 -9.30 -16.02
N THR A 145 -1.12 -10.12 -16.08
CA THR A 145 -2.02 -10.38 -14.96
C THR A 145 -1.87 -11.82 -14.54
N THR A 146 -1.57 -12.03 -13.26
CA THR A 146 -1.41 -13.38 -12.68
C THR A 146 -2.21 -13.50 -11.39
N GLU A 147 -2.84 -14.64 -11.18
CA GLU A 147 -3.39 -14.98 -9.87
C GLU A 147 -2.24 -15.25 -8.89
N ILE A 148 -2.38 -14.82 -7.64
CA ILE A 148 -1.45 -15.14 -6.55
C ILE A 148 -1.66 -16.60 -6.12
N GLN A 149 -1.14 -17.52 -6.94
CA GLN A 149 -1.36 -18.96 -6.77
C GLN A 149 -0.80 -19.47 -5.45
N GLY A 150 -1.66 -20.07 -4.62
CA GLY A 150 -1.27 -20.60 -3.31
C GLY A 150 -1.69 -19.71 -2.14
N ALA A 151 -2.15 -18.47 -2.41
CA ALA A 151 -2.91 -17.72 -1.42
C ALA A 151 -4.14 -18.52 -0.97
N ARG A 152 -4.45 -18.46 0.32
CA ARG A 152 -5.74 -18.94 0.83
C ARG A 152 -6.85 -18.03 0.33
N LYS A 153 -8.10 -18.52 0.39
CA LYS A 153 -9.24 -17.69 -0.01
C LYS A 153 -9.27 -16.41 0.85
N PRO A 154 -9.14 -15.22 0.25
CA PRO A 154 -9.19 -13.97 0.98
C PRO A 154 -10.63 -13.67 1.40
N ALA A 155 -10.79 -13.00 2.54
CA ALA A 155 -12.07 -12.41 2.91
C ALA A 155 -12.52 -11.40 1.84
N ALA A 156 -13.82 -11.31 1.59
CA ALA A 156 -14.38 -10.33 0.65
C ALA A 156 -14.08 -8.90 1.11
N GLY A 157 -13.54 -8.07 0.22
CA GLY A 157 -13.11 -6.71 0.53
C GLY A 157 -11.94 -6.65 1.52
N THR A 158 -11.12 -7.70 1.57
CA THR A 158 -9.98 -7.77 2.49
C THR A 158 -9.12 -6.51 2.37
N PRO A 159 -8.70 -5.89 3.49
CA PRO A 159 -7.67 -4.87 3.43
C PRO A 159 -6.36 -5.49 2.93
N LEU A 160 -5.61 -4.71 2.16
CA LEU A 160 -4.35 -5.14 1.57
C LEU A 160 -3.18 -4.28 2.07
N SER A 161 -2.01 -4.90 2.16
CA SER A 161 -0.72 -4.21 2.32
C SER A 161 0.28 -4.90 1.41
N ILE A 162 1.19 -4.13 0.80
CA ILE A 162 2.25 -4.68 -0.07
C ILE A 162 3.61 -4.17 0.38
N ARG A 163 4.64 -4.99 0.21
CA ARG A 163 6.03 -4.57 0.40
C ARG A 163 6.99 -5.44 -0.39
N ILE A 164 8.23 -5.00 -0.47
CA ILE A 164 9.37 -5.85 -0.82
C ILE A 164 10.34 -5.91 0.34
N ASP A 165 10.77 -7.14 0.62
CA ASP A 165 11.93 -7.38 1.47
C ASP A 165 13.20 -7.14 0.64
N PHE A 166 14.00 -6.15 1.00
CA PHE A 166 15.21 -5.80 0.26
C PHE A 166 16.37 -6.78 0.45
N ASP A 167 16.35 -7.60 1.51
CA ASP A 167 17.40 -8.60 1.72
C ASP A 167 17.18 -9.82 0.81
N SER A 168 15.93 -10.29 0.71
CA SER A 168 15.54 -11.44 -0.10
C SER A 168 15.01 -11.08 -1.49
N LEU A 169 14.76 -9.80 -1.75
CA LEU A 169 14.05 -9.27 -2.91
C LEU A 169 12.65 -9.89 -3.08
N ALA A 170 12.05 -10.37 -1.98
CA ALA A 170 10.76 -11.02 -2.01
C ALA A 170 9.63 -10.00 -2.04
N LEU A 171 8.72 -10.15 -2.99
CA LEU A 171 7.46 -9.41 -3.03
C LEU A 171 6.47 -10.07 -2.07
N GLN A 172 5.83 -9.28 -1.20
CA GLN A 172 4.88 -9.78 -0.22
C GLN A 172 3.58 -9.00 -0.26
N VAL A 173 2.47 -9.71 -0.41
CA VAL A 173 1.11 -9.17 -0.35
C VAL A 173 0.43 -9.73 0.89
N PHE A 174 -0.01 -8.83 1.78
CA PHE A 174 -0.70 -9.18 3.00
C PHE A 174 -2.19 -8.94 2.88
N TYR A 175 -2.96 -9.85 3.46
CA TYR A 175 -4.43 -9.86 3.38
C TYR A 175 -5.01 -10.62 4.58
N ILE A 176 -6.33 -10.59 4.73
CA ILE A 176 -7.07 -11.36 5.72
C ILE A 176 -7.65 -12.61 5.05
N ALA A 177 -7.27 -13.80 5.53
CA ALA A 177 -7.81 -15.05 5.01
C ALA A 177 -9.21 -15.33 5.59
N GLU A 178 -10.14 -15.80 4.76
CA GLU A 178 -11.51 -16.12 5.18
C GLU A 178 -11.54 -17.28 6.19
N SER A 179 -10.60 -18.23 6.07
CA SER A 179 -10.63 -19.49 6.82
C SER A 179 -10.41 -19.33 8.33
N ASP A 180 -9.58 -18.37 8.73
CA ASP A 180 -9.17 -18.16 10.12
C ASP A 180 -9.22 -16.69 10.55
N GLY A 181 -9.51 -15.77 9.62
CA GLY A 181 -9.55 -14.35 9.87
C GLY A 181 -8.18 -13.75 10.23
N ALA A 182 -7.08 -14.47 10.05
CA ALA A 182 -5.74 -14.01 10.38
C ALA A 182 -5.15 -13.16 9.24
N VAL A 183 -4.13 -12.37 9.56
CA VAL A 183 -3.28 -11.73 8.55
C VAL A 183 -2.39 -12.80 7.94
N HIS A 184 -2.53 -13.00 6.63
CA HIS A 184 -1.68 -13.86 5.82
C HIS A 184 -0.73 -13.01 4.99
N GLY A 185 0.42 -13.59 4.63
CA GLY A 185 1.39 -13.02 3.71
C GLY A 185 1.66 -14.01 2.58
N ALA A 186 1.21 -13.66 1.37
CA ALA A 186 1.58 -14.34 0.15
C ALA A 186 2.91 -13.75 -0.35
N THR A 187 3.93 -14.60 -0.47
CA THR A 187 5.31 -14.20 -0.78
C THR A 187 5.78 -14.82 -2.09
N ARG A 188 6.37 -14.01 -2.97
CA ARG A 188 7.03 -14.47 -4.20
C ARG A 188 8.47 -13.97 -4.21
N LEU A 189 9.42 -14.91 -4.26
CA LEU A 189 10.84 -14.59 -4.40
C LEU A 189 11.14 -14.02 -5.78
N HIS A 190 12.15 -13.15 -5.88
CA HIS A 190 12.61 -12.64 -7.16
C HIS A 190 13.00 -13.78 -8.12
N GLY A 191 12.48 -13.73 -9.36
CA GLY A 191 12.68 -14.76 -10.38
C GLY A 191 11.84 -16.04 -10.19
N ALA A 192 11.06 -16.14 -9.11
CA ALA A 192 10.13 -17.25 -8.91
C ALA A 192 8.75 -16.93 -9.48
N THR A 193 8.03 -17.96 -9.91
CA THR A 193 6.62 -17.86 -10.36
C THR A 193 5.63 -18.33 -9.30
N LEU A 194 6.10 -19.13 -8.33
CA LEU A 194 5.27 -19.69 -7.28
C LEU A 194 5.17 -18.71 -6.10
N TRP A 195 3.97 -18.58 -5.55
CA TRP A 195 3.75 -17.87 -4.28
C TRP A 195 3.67 -18.87 -3.13
N GLU A 196 4.21 -18.48 -1.98
CA GLU A 196 4.08 -19.19 -0.72
C GLU A 196 3.22 -18.38 0.25
N ASP A 197 2.21 -19.02 0.83
CA ASP A 197 1.32 -18.40 1.80
C ASP A 197 1.69 -18.80 3.23
N THR A 198 1.78 -17.80 4.11
CA THR A 198 2.07 -18.00 5.52
C THR A 198 1.15 -17.17 6.40
N VAL A 199 0.78 -17.73 7.56
CA VAL A 199 0.11 -16.97 8.62
C VAL A 199 1.14 -16.01 9.22
N VAL A 200 0.84 -14.72 9.22
CA VAL A 200 1.74 -13.68 9.73
C VAL A 200 1.37 -13.30 11.16
N LEU A 201 0.13 -12.88 11.39
CA LEU A 201 -0.35 -12.44 12.69
C LEU A 201 -1.84 -12.79 12.86
N PRO A 202 -2.27 -13.22 14.06
CA PRO A 202 -3.70 -13.30 14.34
C PRO A 202 -4.31 -11.88 14.38
N THR A 203 -5.59 -11.74 14.05
CA THR A 203 -6.32 -10.48 14.21
C THR A 203 -6.99 -10.31 15.57
N GLY A 204 -6.99 -11.35 16.42
CA GLY A 204 -7.56 -11.32 17.77
C GLY A 204 -9.10 -11.35 17.85
N GLY A 205 -9.81 -11.27 16.71
CA GLY A 205 -11.22 -11.67 16.60
C GLY A 205 -12.29 -10.58 16.48
N SER A 206 -13.32 -10.93 15.68
CA SER A 206 -14.64 -10.32 15.42
C SER A 206 -14.75 -8.97 14.70
N GLU A 207 -13.87 -8.00 14.94
CA GLU A 207 -14.02 -6.70 14.30
C GLU A 207 -13.43 -6.71 12.89
N SER A 208 -14.22 -6.29 11.89
CA SER A 208 -13.73 -6.16 10.52
C SER A 208 -12.74 -5.01 10.41
N LEU A 209 -11.70 -5.22 9.60
CA LEU A 209 -10.64 -4.25 9.35
C LEU A 209 -10.91 -3.50 8.04
N LYS A 210 -10.85 -2.16 8.09
CA LYS A 210 -10.97 -1.28 6.91
C LYS A 210 -9.65 -1.14 6.17
N ARG A 211 -8.54 -1.05 6.91
CA ARG A 211 -7.19 -0.78 6.37
C ARG A 211 -6.16 -1.58 7.15
N LEU A 212 -5.12 -2.01 6.46
CA LEU A 212 -4.03 -2.81 7.01
C LEU A 212 -2.71 -2.17 6.57
N LEU A 213 -1.79 -2.06 7.52
CA LEU A 213 -0.42 -1.64 7.27
C LEU A 213 0.51 -2.65 7.93
N VAL A 214 1.28 -3.37 7.11
CA VAL A 214 2.32 -4.30 7.59
C VAL A 214 3.70 -3.71 7.32
N MET A 215 4.54 -3.68 8.34
CA MET A 215 5.91 -3.15 8.29
C MET A 215 6.90 -4.06 9.03
N ASN A 216 8.20 -3.80 8.86
CA ASN A 216 9.25 -4.49 9.62
C ASN A 216 9.13 -4.21 11.11
N GLY A 217 9.20 -5.27 11.88
CA GLY A 217 9.32 -5.24 13.33
C GLY A 217 10.71 -4.83 13.79
N PRO A 218 10.88 -4.60 15.10
CA PRO A 218 12.14 -4.14 15.67
C PRO A 218 13.30 -5.13 15.47
N ASN A 219 13.00 -6.41 15.22
CA ASN A 219 14.02 -7.45 15.09
C ASN A 219 14.41 -7.78 13.64
N GLY A 220 13.95 -6.99 12.65
CA GLY A 220 14.38 -7.11 11.25
C GLY A 220 13.32 -7.72 10.31
N ALA A 221 13.74 -8.14 9.11
CA ALA A 221 12.88 -8.47 7.97
C ALA A 221 11.86 -9.60 8.19
N ALA A 222 12.19 -10.54 9.09
CA ALA A 222 11.35 -11.68 9.45
C ALA A 222 10.41 -11.41 10.64
N ASP A 223 10.53 -10.24 11.28
CA ASP A 223 9.65 -9.78 12.34
C ASP A 223 8.64 -8.81 11.72
N TYR A 224 7.35 -9.05 11.93
CA TYR A 224 6.29 -8.21 11.36
C TYR A 224 5.63 -7.39 12.46
N MET A 225 5.40 -6.12 12.16
CA MET A 225 4.47 -5.28 12.90
C MET A 225 3.32 -4.93 11.98
N ALA A 226 2.10 -5.22 12.41
CA ALA A 226 0.90 -4.83 11.69
C ALA A 226 0.05 -3.86 12.51
N TYR A 227 -0.45 -2.85 11.82
CA TYR A 227 -1.43 -1.90 12.34
C TYR A 227 -2.65 -1.94 11.45
N ALA A 228 -3.82 -1.72 12.04
CA ALA A 228 -5.06 -1.72 11.30
C ALA A 228 -5.98 -0.57 11.73
N LEU A 229 -6.82 -0.13 10.80
CA LEU A 229 -7.99 0.68 11.10
C LEU A 229 -9.20 -0.26 11.13
N THR A 230 -9.91 -0.29 12.25
CA THR A 230 -11.10 -1.13 12.37
C THR A 230 -12.33 -0.46 11.78
N SER A 231 -13.42 -1.22 11.60
CA SER A 231 -14.69 -0.65 11.14
C SER A 231 -15.28 0.39 12.08
N ALA A 232 -14.97 0.34 13.38
CA ALA A 232 -15.32 1.39 14.35
C ALA A 232 -14.32 2.56 14.41
N ASP A 233 -13.42 2.69 13.42
CA ASP A 233 -12.43 3.77 13.32
C ASP A 233 -11.41 3.78 14.47
N ASN A 234 -11.13 2.61 15.05
CA ASN A 234 -10.03 2.45 16.01
C ASN A 234 -8.75 2.09 15.28
N VAL A 235 -7.64 2.72 15.69
CA VAL A 235 -6.29 2.33 15.29
C VAL A 235 -5.80 1.29 16.28
N VAL A 236 -5.45 0.12 15.77
CA VAL A 236 -4.99 -0.99 16.59
C VAL A 236 -3.65 -1.51 16.10
N GLN A 237 -2.84 -2.02 17.02
CA GLN A 237 -1.68 -2.85 16.71
C GLN A 237 -2.07 -4.32 16.85
N LEU A 238 -1.82 -5.09 15.79
CA LEU A 238 -1.98 -6.53 15.79
C LEU A 238 -0.69 -7.13 16.34
N THR A 239 -0.82 -7.99 17.34
CA THR A 239 0.32 -8.66 17.98
C THR A 239 0.26 -10.16 17.75
N ALA A 240 1.39 -10.85 17.92
CA ALA A 240 1.42 -12.31 17.81
C ALA A 240 0.60 -13.01 18.92
N GLY A 241 0.25 -12.29 20.00
CA GLY A 241 -0.74 -12.75 20.97
C GLY A 241 -2.16 -12.49 20.48
N GLU A 242 -3.14 -13.25 20.96
CA GLU A 242 -4.57 -13.02 20.64
C GLU A 242 -5.09 -11.63 21.10
N ALA A 243 -4.30 -10.90 21.89
CA ALA A 243 -4.63 -9.55 22.33
C ALA A 243 -4.28 -8.51 21.26
N VAL A 244 -5.30 -7.78 20.83
CA VAL A 244 -5.17 -6.56 20.02
C VAL A 244 -4.87 -5.39 20.97
N ASN A 245 -3.85 -4.59 20.65
CA ASN A 245 -3.56 -3.37 21.42
C ASN A 245 -4.27 -2.18 20.77
N ASP A 246 -5.24 -1.60 21.49
CA ASP A 246 -6.01 -0.42 21.05
C ASP A 246 -5.19 0.84 21.29
N LEU A 247 -4.81 1.52 20.21
CA LEU A 247 -3.98 2.71 20.24
C LEU A 247 -4.77 4.02 20.26
N GLY A 248 -6.07 3.98 20.00
CA GLY A 248 -6.91 5.17 19.92
C GLY A 248 -7.99 5.11 18.85
N HIS A 249 -8.81 6.15 18.84
CA HIS A 249 -9.93 6.31 17.92
C HIS A 249 -9.73 7.51 17.00
N VAL A 250 -10.02 7.37 15.71
CA VAL A 250 -9.94 8.47 14.74
C VAL A 250 -11.27 9.20 14.67
N GLY A 251 -11.25 10.49 15.00
CA GLY A 251 -12.39 11.37 14.85
C GLY A 251 -12.74 11.64 13.39
N LYS A 252 -13.92 12.24 13.17
CA LYS A 252 -14.40 12.64 11.82
C LYS A 252 -13.50 13.67 11.12
N ASP A 253 -12.70 14.38 11.90
CA ASP A 253 -11.69 15.34 11.44
C ASP A 253 -10.36 14.67 11.07
N GLY A 254 -10.27 13.33 11.12
CA GLY A 254 -9.04 12.57 10.86
C GLY A 254 -8.03 12.65 12.01
N VAL A 255 -8.40 13.27 13.14
CA VAL A 255 -7.52 13.41 14.30
C VAL A 255 -7.64 12.18 15.18
N LEU A 256 -6.50 11.60 15.54
CA LEU A 256 -6.48 10.46 16.45
C LEU A 256 -6.56 10.95 17.89
N VAL A 257 -7.47 10.35 18.65
CA VAL A 257 -7.56 10.46 20.10
C VAL A 257 -6.97 9.17 20.72
N PRO A 258 -5.78 9.23 21.35
CA PRO A 258 -5.14 8.05 21.92
C PRO A 258 -5.97 7.42 23.03
N SER A 259 -5.95 6.08 23.11
CA SER A 259 -6.66 5.33 24.15
C SER A 259 -6.02 5.51 25.53
N THR A 260 -4.69 5.67 25.58
CA THR A 260 -3.97 6.01 26.83
C THR A 260 -2.88 7.07 26.62
N THR A 261 -2.44 7.72 27.70
CA THR A 261 -1.31 8.66 27.66
C THR A 261 0.04 7.97 27.41
N ALA A 262 0.14 6.66 27.62
CA ALA A 262 1.38 5.89 27.48
C ALA A 262 1.77 5.67 26.00
N GLU A 263 0.79 5.57 25.12
CA GLU A 263 0.98 5.38 23.67
C GLU A 263 1.53 6.64 22.97
N CYS A 264 1.45 7.80 23.62
CA CYS A 264 2.12 9.02 23.15
C CYS A 264 3.66 8.92 23.23
N CYS A 265 4.22 7.97 23.97
CA CYS A 265 5.65 7.90 24.30
C CYS A 265 6.41 6.69 23.74
N MET A 266 5.75 5.66 23.21
CA MET A 266 6.42 4.45 22.70
C MET A 266 5.99 4.13 21.26
N HIS A 267 6.94 4.21 20.32
CA HIS A 267 7.29 3.19 19.33
C HIS A 267 8.22 3.80 18.25
N ILE A 268 9.53 3.59 18.41
CA ILE A 268 10.57 4.04 17.46
C ILE A 268 11.48 2.85 17.18
N PHE A 269 11.67 2.51 15.89
CA PHE A 269 12.97 2.27 15.24
C PHE A 269 12.82 1.72 13.79
N GLY A 270 11.66 1.19 13.38
CA GLY A 270 11.49 0.54 12.06
C GLY A 270 11.25 1.45 10.85
N LEU A 271 10.81 2.70 11.06
CA LEU A 271 10.23 3.54 10.01
C LEU A 271 11.26 4.20 9.06
N VAL A 272 12.51 4.42 9.50
CA VAL A 272 13.48 5.28 8.80
C VAL A 272 14.50 4.49 7.95
N ILE A 273 14.72 3.21 8.26
CA ILE A 273 15.86 2.47 7.69
C ILE A 273 15.51 1.79 6.34
N ASN A 274 14.24 1.44 6.09
CA ASN A 274 13.89 0.53 4.99
C ASN A 274 13.72 1.16 3.59
N LEU A 275 13.61 2.48 3.44
CA LEU A 275 13.20 3.09 2.15
C LEU A 275 14.26 3.94 1.44
N ASN A 276 15.35 4.33 2.11
CA ASN A 276 16.45 5.04 1.44
C ASN A 276 17.14 4.20 0.34
N PHE A 277 17.03 2.87 0.40
CA PHE A 277 17.63 1.98 -0.60
C PHE A 277 16.76 1.76 -1.85
N SER A 278 15.42 1.86 -1.74
CA SER A 278 14.51 1.69 -2.89
C SER A 278 14.79 2.68 -4.02
N LEU A 279 15.21 3.90 -3.66
CA LEU A 279 15.53 4.95 -4.62
C LEU A 279 16.93 4.82 -5.22
N THR A 280 17.88 4.25 -4.47
CA THR A 280 19.24 4.10 -4.98
C THR A 280 19.27 3.09 -6.15
N LEU A 281 18.48 2.01 -6.07
CA LEU A 281 18.38 1.01 -7.13
C LEU A 281 17.56 1.50 -8.34
N GLY A 282 16.43 2.18 -8.12
CA GLY A 282 15.61 2.73 -9.23
C GLY A 282 16.30 3.85 -10.01
N VAL A 283 17.11 4.69 -9.34
CA VAL A 283 17.87 5.77 -10.00
C VAL A 283 19.05 5.22 -10.81
N GLU A 284 19.71 4.15 -10.37
CA GLU A 284 20.82 3.55 -11.14
C GLU A 284 20.34 2.70 -12.33
N SER A 285 19.18 2.04 -12.25
CA SER A 285 18.67 1.23 -13.37
C SER A 285 18.10 2.08 -14.51
N LYS A 286 17.27 3.10 -14.22
CA LYS A 286 16.73 4.02 -15.24
C LYS A 286 17.80 4.90 -15.89
N LYS A 287 18.82 5.37 -15.15
CA LYS A 287 19.95 6.11 -15.75
C LYS A 287 20.75 5.31 -16.77
N ARG A 288 20.74 3.97 -16.67
CA ARG A 288 21.39 3.10 -17.67
C ARG A 288 20.55 2.92 -18.95
N ARG A 289 19.23 3.16 -18.92
CA ARG A 289 18.37 3.09 -20.12
C ARG A 289 18.57 4.27 -21.06
N PHE A 290 18.90 5.47 -20.56
CA PHE A 290 19.14 6.65 -21.41
C PHE A 290 20.51 6.70 -22.11
N PHE A 291 21.38 5.71 -21.88
CA PHE A 291 22.73 5.64 -22.47
C PHE A 291 22.98 4.40 -23.36
N ARG A 292 21.92 3.74 -23.85
CA ARG A 292 22.04 2.66 -24.85
C ARG A 292 21.18 2.90 -26.08
#